data_AF-A0A7C5RD81-F1
#
_entry.id   AF-A0A7C5RD81-F1
#
_cell.length_a   1.000
_cell.length_b   1.000
_cell.length_c   1.000
_cell.angle_alpha   90.00
_cell.angle_beta   90.00
_cell.angle_gamma   90.00
#
_symmetry.space_group_name_H-M   'P 1'
#
loop_
_entity.id
_entity.type
_entity.pdbx_description
1 polymer ?
#
loop_
_entity_poly.entity_id
_entity_poly.type
_entity_poly.pdbx_seq_one_letter_code
_entity_poly.pdbx_strand_id
1 'polypeptide(L)'
;MSRDVGAGKGTIIKMLDLLTKANVIHPVYPYSAGGKVRKELKYLFTSPTIREILLSFLGEEERAVGLIREDLFAMHIDDLFYLKTGPDYIWRNTLFEIGGERKTTEQFKQFKQFKITKKMRKYIIHEGLQITSNEINEIIRLPFYIFLSYF
;
A
#
# COMPACT_ATOMS: atom_id res chain seq x y z
N MET A 1 5.49 4.73 -18.83
CA MET A 1 4.11 4.46 -19.29
C MET A 1 3.83 4.93 -20.73
N SER A 2 3.87 6.22 -21.08
CA SER A 2 3.50 6.65 -22.46
C SER A 2 4.42 6.13 -23.56
N ARG A 3 5.73 6.02 -23.28
CA ARG A 3 6.69 5.40 -24.21
C ARG A 3 6.50 3.88 -24.29
N ASP A 4 6.31 3.24 -23.15
CA ASP A 4 6.22 1.77 -23.05
C ASP A 4 4.95 1.19 -23.67
N VAL A 5 3.83 1.94 -23.62
CA VAL A 5 2.52 1.51 -24.16
C VAL A 5 2.31 2.00 -25.61
N GLY A 6 3.20 2.85 -26.14
CA GLY A 6 3.02 3.43 -27.49
C GLY A 6 1.80 4.34 -27.63
N ALA A 7 1.23 4.81 -26.51
CA ALA A 7 0.01 5.62 -26.48
C ALA A 7 0.25 7.02 -25.91
N GLY A 8 -0.49 8.01 -26.43
CA GLY A 8 -0.44 9.39 -25.93
C GLY A 8 -0.90 9.50 -24.47
N LYS A 9 -0.35 10.47 -23.73
CA LYS A 9 -0.67 10.68 -22.31
C LYS A 9 -2.18 10.80 -22.03
N GLY A 10 -2.92 11.52 -22.87
CA GLY A 10 -4.37 11.68 -22.72
C GLY A 10 -5.13 10.35 -22.85
N THR A 11 -4.67 9.45 -23.73
CA THR A 11 -5.25 8.11 -23.88
C THR A 11 -5.00 7.26 -22.65
N ILE A 12 -3.78 7.28 -22.10
CA ILE A 12 -3.44 6.53 -20.88
C ILE A 12 -4.27 7.00 -19.69
N ILE A 13 -4.43 8.31 -19.52
CA ILE A 13 -5.26 8.87 -18.44
C ILE A 13 -6.71 8.38 -18.57
N LYS A 14 -7.27 8.36 -19.79
CA LYS A 14 -8.62 7.82 -20.03
C LYS A 14 -8.71 6.33 -19.73
N MET A 15 -7.70 5.54 -20.13
CA MET A 15 -7.66 4.11 -19.83
C MET A 15 -7.64 3.84 -18.31
N LEU A 16 -6.80 4.57 -17.57
CA LEU A 16 -6.73 4.46 -16.11
C LEU A 16 -8.05 4.89 -15.45
N ASP A 17 -8.66 5.98 -15.91
CA ASP A 17 -9.97 6.45 -15.44
C ASP A 17 -11.07 5.40 -15.68
N LEU A 18 -11.10 4.76 -16.86
CA LEU A 18 -12.04 3.69 -17.16
C LEU A 18 -11.83 2.47 -16.26
N LEU A 19 -10.58 2.05 -16.04
CA LEU A 19 -10.25 0.93 -15.16
C LEU A 19 -10.62 1.22 -13.69
N THR A 20 -10.43 2.47 -13.25
CA THR A 20 -10.86 2.90 -11.91
C THR A 20 -12.38 2.90 -11.79
N LYS A 21 -13.11 3.44 -12.77
CA LYS A 21 -14.58 3.44 -12.78
C LYS A 21 -15.19 2.04 -12.90
N ALA A 22 -14.51 1.13 -13.59
CA ALA A 22 -14.86 -0.29 -13.67
C ALA A 22 -14.47 -1.07 -12.41
N ASN A 23 -13.90 -0.41 -11.39
CA ASN A 23 -13.43 -1.01 -10.15
C ASN A 23 -12.43 -2.15 -10.39
N VAL A 24 -11.57 -2.04 -11.40
CA VAL A 24 -10.47 -2.97 -11.69
C VAL A 24 -9.20 -2.54 -10.95
N ILE A 25 -8.95 -1.24 -10.89
CA ILE A 25 -7.81 -0.66 -10.18
C ILE A 25 -8.24 0.42 -9.20
N HIS A 26 -7.55 0.49 -8.08
CA HIS A 26 -7.76 1.47 -7.02
C HIS A 26 -6.56 2.44 -6.95
N PRO A 27 -6.77 3.76 -7.19
CA PRO A 27 -5.71 4.74 -7.11
C PRO A 27 -5.44 5.19 -5.65
N VAL A 28 -4.24 4.94 -5.16
CA VAL A 28 -3.74 5.43 -3.86
C VAL A 28 -2.85 6.65 -4.08
N TYR A 29 -3.14 7.72 -3.35
CA TYR A 29 -2.41 8.98 -3.48
C TYR A 29 -1.15 9.01 -2.59
N PRO A 30 -0.08 9.69 -3.00
CA PRO A 30 1.09 9.87 -2.17
C PRO A 30 0.80 10.87 -1.05
N TYR A 31 1.33 10.58 0.13
CA TYR A 31 1.36 11.50 1.24
C TYR A 31 2.55 12.47 1.15
N SER A 32 2.31 13.74 1.48
CA SER A 32 3.34 14.75 1.65
C SER A 32 3.13 15.52 2.96
N ALA A 33 4.13 16.30 3.39
CA ALA A 33 4.06 17.12 4.61
C ALA A 33 2.96 18.20 4.62
N GLY A 34 2.09 18.27 3.59
CA GLY A 34 0.86 19.07 3.56
C GLY A 34 -0.38 18.30 3.09
N GLY A 35 -0.36 16.96 3.10
CA GLY A 35 -1.47 16.09 2.68
C GLY A 35 -1.33 15.53 1.26
N LYS A 36 -2.47 15.39 0.57
CA LYS A 36 -2.65 14.70 -0.72
C LYS A 36 -1.90 15.39 -1.88
N VAL A 37 -0.90 14.72 -2.47
CA VAL A 37 -0.23 15.20 -3.69
C VAL A 37 -0.75 14.45 -4.90
N ARG A 38 -1.14 15.15 -5.97
CA ARG A 38 -1.72 14.51 -7.18
C ARG A 38 -0.68 13.95 -8.17
N LYS A 39 0.62 14.12 -7.91
CA LYS A 39 1.67 14.02 -8.95
C LYS A 39 2.07 12.60 -9.34
N GLU A 40 1.73 11.57 -8.59
CA GLU A 40 2.07 10.19 -8.96
C GLU A 40 1.16 9.23 -8.19
N LEU A 41 0.17 8.64 -8.86
CA LEU A 41 -0.74 7.68 -8.23
C LEU A 41 -0.09 6.29 -8.21
N LYS A 42 -0.27 5.58 -7.10
CA LYS A 42 -0.03 4.13 -7.05
C LYS A 42 -1.34 3.45 -7.43
N TYR A 43 -1.32 2.56 -8.42
CA TYR A 43 -2.51 1.81 -8.83
C TYR A 43 -2.41 0.38 -8.30
N LEU A 44 -3.36 0.03 -7.45
CA LEU A 44 -3.51 -1.30 -6.88
C LEU A 44 -4.65 -2.03 -7.59
N PHE A 45 -4.63 -3.36 -7.62
CA PHE A 45 -5.77 -4.12 -8.15
C PHE A 45 -6.79 -4.29 -7.03
N THR A 46 -8.06 -4.27 -7.43
CA THR A 46 -9.20 -4.56 -6.52
C THR A 46 -9.48 -6.06 -6.41
N SER A 47 -8.73 -6.89 -7.14
CA SER A 47 -8.84 -8.35 -7.12
C SER A 47 -7.46 -8.98 -7.18
N PRO A 48 -7.08 -9.78 -6.17
CA PRO A 48 -5.84 -10.57 -6.18
C PRO A 48 -5.70 -11.45 -7.41
N THR A 49 -6.81 -12.00 -7.92
CA THR A 49 -6.81 -12.87 -9.10
C THR A 49 -6.31 -12.13 -10.34
N ILE A 50 -6.65 -10.85 -10.50
CA ILE A 50 -6.17 -10.04 -11.64
C ILE A 50 -4.66 -9.83 -11.52
N ARG A 51 -4.15 -9.54 -10.31
CA ARG A 51 -2.72 -9.40 -10.03
C ARG A 51 -1.96 -10.67 -10.35
N GLU A 52 -2.45 -11.81 -9.87
CA GLU A 52 -1.84 -13.12 -10.04
C GLU A 52 -1.75 -13.51 -11.52
N ILE A 53 -2.87 -13.40 -12.25
CA ILE A 53 -2.93 -13.70 -13.68
C ILE A 53 -1.94 -12.80 -14.44
N LEU A 54 -1.94 -11.49 -14.18
CA LEU A 54 -1.04 -10.56 -14.86
C LEU A 54 0.43 -10.91 -14.63
N LEU A 55 0.82 -11.17 -13.38
CA LEU A 55 2.21 -11.47 -13.04
C LEU A 55 2.65 -12.81 -13.62
N SER A 56 1.75 -13.81 -13.70
CA SER A 56 2.06 -15.05 -14.38
C SER A 56 2.26 -14.86 -15.89
N PHE A 57 1.43 -14.03 -16.54
CA PHE A 57 1.66 -13.67 -17.94
C PHE A 57 2.98 -12.94 -18.19
N LEU A 58 3.51 -12.25 -17.18
CA LEU A 58 4.78 -11.52 -17.26
C LEU A 58 5.99 -12.37 -16.80
N GLY A 59 5.78 -13.57 -16.27
CA GLY A 59 6.83 -14.39 -15.65
C GLY A 59 7.43 -13.75 -14.39
N GLU A 60 6.61 -13.02 -13.62
CA GLU A 60 6.99 -12.33 -12.37
C GLU A 60 6.23 -12.88 -11.15
N GLU A 61 5.92 -14.18 -11.14
CA GLU A 61 5.12 -14.82 -10.08
C GLU A 61 5.73 -14.63 -8.68
N GLU A 62 7.05 -14.53 -8.56
CA GLU A 62 7.74 -14.33 -7.29
C GLU A 62 7.36 -13.01 -6.61
N ARG A 63 6.89 -12.02 -7.38
CA ARG A 63 6.45 -10.71 -6.88
C ARG A 63 4.99 -10.73 -6.39
N ALA A 64 4.21 -11.74 -6.77
CA ALA A 64 2.76 -11.77 -6.57
C ALA A 64 2.36 -11.69 -5.10
N VAL A 65 3.02 -12.46 -4.24
CA VAL A 65 2.69 -12.53 -2.81
C VAL A 65 2.76 -11.15 -2.14
N GLY A 66 3.82 -10.38 -2.42
CA GLY A 66 3.98 -9.03 -1.85
C GLY A 66 2.91 -8.07 -2.37
N LEU A 67 2.69 -8.07 -3.68
CA LEU A 67 1.74 -7.17 -4.32
C LEU A 67 0.27 -7.48 -3.96
N ILE A 68 -0.08 -8.76 -3.83
CA ILE A 68 -1.42 -9.20 -3.40
C ILE A 68 -1.73 -8.74 -1.98
N ARG A 69 -0.76 -8.80 -1.06
CA ARG A 69 -0.94 -8.28 0.31
C ARG A 69 -1.27 -6.79 0.31
N GLU A 70 -0.57 -6.02 -0.51
CA GLU A 70 -0.81 -4.60 -0.64
C GLU A 70 -2.17 -4.28 -1.29
N ASP A 71 -2.54 -5.03 -2.34
CA ASP A 71 -3.84 -4.92 -3.00
C ASP A 71 -4.98 -5.18 -2.00
N LEU A 72 -4.92 -6.30 -1.29
CA LEU A 72 -5.89 -6.66 -0.26
C LEU A 72 -5.93 -5.60 0.85
N PHE A 73 -4.77 -5.09 1.29
CA PHE A 73 -4.74 -4.11 2.39
C PHE A 73 -5.47 -2.83 2.00
N ALA A 74 -5.09 -2.28 0.85
CA ALA A 74 -5.53 -0.96 0.45
C ALA A 74 -6.97 -0.91 -0.04
N MET A 75 -7.49 -2.01 -0.60
CA MET A 75 -8.85 -2.02 -1.15
C MET A 75 -9.95 -1.89 -0.08
N HIS A 76 -9.63 -2.14 1.20
CA HIS A 76 -10.57 -2.07 2.31
C HIS A 76 -10.49 -0.76 3.12
N ILE A 77 -9.62 0.18 2.73
CA ILE A 77 -9.34 1.37 3.53
C ILE A 77 -9.54 2.63 2.69
N ASP A 78 -10.61 3.37 2.99
CA ASP A 78 -10.83 4.69 2.42
C ASP A 78 -9.82 5.72 2.95
N ASP A 79 -9.48 6.69 2.10
CA ASP A 79 -8.52 7.76 2.39
C ASP A 79 -7.13 7.26 2.83
N LEU A 80 -6.70 6.13 2.28
CA LEU A 80 -5.34 5.63 2.41
C LEU A 80 -4.37 6.43 1.53
N PHE A 81 -3.18 6.71 2.06
CA PHE A 81 -2.10 7.32 1.30
C PHE A 81 -0.86 6.44 1.34
N TYR A 82 -0.12 6.36 0.24
CA TYR A 82 1.17 5.67 0.22
C TYR A 82 2.31 6.65 0.50
N LEU A 83 3.39 6.15 1.06
CA LEU A 83 4.61 6.94 1.30
C LEU A 83 5.70 6.48 0.35
N LYS A 84 6.41 7.43 -0.26
CA LYS A 84 7.54 7.11 -1.16
C LYS A 84 8.78 6.60 -0.42
N THR A 85 8.84 6.86 0.88
CA THR A 85 10.01 6.59 1.73
C THR A 85 9.52 6.28 3.13
N GLY A 86 10.13 5.28 3.78
CA GLY A 86 9.69 4.77 5.07
C GLY A 86 8.59 3.71 4.95
N PRO A 87 7.61 3.68 5.86
CA PRO A 87 6.57 2.65 5.87
C PRO A 87 5.67 2.75 4.63
N ASP A 88 5.05 1.65 4.21
CA ASP A 88 4.28 1.61 2.95
C ASP A 88 3.11 2.60 2.88
N TYR A 89 2.32 2.71 3.95
CA TYR A 89 1.08 3.50 3.96
C TYR A 89 0.89 4.34 5.24
N ILE A 90 0.07 5.39 5.10
CA ILE A 90 -0.45 6.21 6.19
C ILE A 90 -1.97 6.36 6.04
N TRP A 91 -2.68 6.15 7.14
CA TRP A 91 -4.11 6.38 7.25
C TRP A 91 -4.41 7.08 8.56
N ARG A 92 -5.06 8.24 8.48
CA ARG A 92 -5.32 9.12 9.63
C ARG A 92 -4.01 9.40 10.39
N ASN A 93 -3.86 8.90 11.62
CA ASN A 93 -2.65 9.03 12.44
C ASN A 93 -1.93 7.69 12.65
N THR A 94 -2.03 6.81 11.66
CA THR A 94 -1.50 5.45 11.74
C THR A 94 -0.61 5.16 10.53
N LEU A 95 0.57 4.59 10.80
CA LEU A 95 1.53 4.14 9.80
C LEU A 95 1.48 2.62 9.68
N PHE A 96 1.49 2.13 8.45
CA PHE A 96 1.42 0.71 8.14
C PHE A 96 2.59 0.30 7.27
N GLU A 97 3.26 -0.77 7.68
CA GLU A 97 4.17 -1.56 6.84
C GLU A 97 3.49 -2.87 6.48
N ILE A 98 3.40 -3.20 5.20
CA ILE A 98 2.72 -4.38 4.70
C ILE A 98 3.75 -5.35 4.13
N GLY A 99 3.77 -6.59 4.60
CA GLY A 99 4.63 -7.60 4.01
C GLY A 99 4.74 -8.88 4.81
N GLY A 100 5.75 -9.69 4.47
CA GLY A 100 5.97 -10.97 5.16
C GLY A 100 6.62 -10.79 6.54
N GLU A 101 6.75 -11.89 7.28
CA GLU A 101 7.33 -11.94 8.64
C GLU A 101 8.72 -11.31 8.77
N ARG A 102 9.45 -11.21 7.66
CA ARG A 102 10.78 -10.56 7.60
C ARG A 102 10.73 -9.04 7.68
N LYS A 103 9.56 -8.40 7.66
CA LYS A 103 9.43 -6.94 7.80
C LYS A 103 9.81 -6.51 9.22
N THR A 104 10.70 -5.53 9.29
CA THR A 104 11.27 -5.03 10.55
C THR A 104 10.79 -3.62 10.84
N THR A 105 11.38 -2.98 11.85
CA THR A 105 10.99 -1.64 12.31
C THR A 105 11.74 -0.51 11.57
N GLU A 106 12.62 -0.88 10.65
CA GLU A 106 13.64 -0.01 10.08
C GLU A 106 13.02 1.05 9.16
N GLN A 107 11.93 0.68 8.47
CA GLN A 107 11.13 1.54 7.62
C GLN A 107 10.54 2.72 8.42
N PHE A 108 10.13 2.49 9.68
CA PHE A 108 9.64 3.56 10.55
C PHE A 108 10.74 4.53 11.03
N LYS A 109 12.02 4.15 10.96
CA LYS A 109 13.13 5.04 11.31
C LYS A 109 13.34 6.09 10.23
N GLN A 110 13.16 5.72 8.96
CA GLN A 110 13.27 6.62 7.80
C GLN A 110 12.14 7.66 7.76
N PHE A 111 11.01 7.37 8.42
CA PHE A 111 9.87 8.28 8.49
C PHE A 111 10.11 9.54 9.34
N LYS A 112 11.17 9.61 10.15
CA LYS A 112 11.48 10.79 11.00
C LYS A 112 11.63 12.11 10.22
N GLN A 113 11.80 12.04 8.89
CA GLN A 113 11.87 13.21 8.01
C GLN A 113 10.52 13.92 7.80
N PHE A 114 9.39 13.23 7.99
CA PHE A 114 8.08 13.86 7.94
C PHE A 114 7.86 14.56 9.28
N LYS A 115 7.87 15.90 9.31
CA LYS A 115 7.66 16.75 10.51
C LYS A 115 6.24 16.60 11.10
N ILE A 116 5.82 15.39 11.41
CA ILE A 116 4.52 15.10 12.01
C ILE A 116 4.64 15.40 13.50
N THR A 117 3.93 16.43 13.95
CA THR A 117 3.92 16.93 15.33
C THR A 117 3.10 16.06 16.29
N LYS A 118 2.35 15.08 15.75
CA LYS A 118 1.44 14.21 16.51
C LYS A 118 2.01 12.79 16.63
N LYS A 119 1.85 12.18 17.80
CA LYS A 119 2.23 10.79 18.04
C LYS A 119 1.44 9.87 17.10
N MET A 120 2.15 9.13 16.24
CA MET A 120 1.56 8.21 15.26
C MET A 120 1.58 6.79 15.80
N ARG A 121 0.48 6.04 15.60
CA ARG A 121 0.46 4.59 15.82
C ARG A 121 1.21 3.90 14.68
N LYS A 122 1.87 2.79 14.96
CA LYS A 122 2.69 2.06 13.99
C LYS A 122 2.28 0.60 13.98
N TYR A 123 2.00 0.06 12.81
CA TYR A 123 1.60 -1.32 12.63
C TYR A 123 2.42 -1.98 11.54
N ILE A 124 2.79 -3.23 11.77
CA ILE A 124 3.31 -4.12 10.73
C ILE A 124 2.23 -5.16 10.49
N ILE A 125 1.72 -5.23 9.27
CA ILE A 125 0.70 -6.20 8.87
C ILE A 125 1.39 -7.34 8.12
N HIS A 126 1.21 -8.57 8.61
CA HIS A 126 1.77 -9.80 8.03
C HIS A 126 0.74 -10.94 7.96
N GLU A 127 1.09 -12.06 7.35
CA GLU A 127 0.26 -13.28 7.32
C GLU A 127 0.11 -13.88 8.72
N GLY A 128 -1.09 -14.35 9.10
CA GLY A 128 -1.27 -15.34 10.18
C GLY A 128 -0.89 -14.94 11.62
N LEU A 129 -1.42 -15.69 12.62
CA LEU A 129 -1.45 -15.38 14.07
C LEU A 129 -0.08 -15.13 14.72
N GLN A 130 0.33 -13.87 14.87
CA GLN A 130 1.22 -13.47 15.96
C GLN A 130 1.00 -12.00 16.36
N ILE A 131 0.45 -11.81 17.56
CA ILE A 131 0.48 -10.51 18.24
C ILE A 131 1.77 -10.51 19.06
N THR A 132 2.81 -9.85 18.57
CA THR A 132 3.98 -9.54 19.40
C THR A 132 4.06 -8.03 19.58
N SER A 133 3.69 -7.60 20.80
CA SER A 133 4.01 -6.27 21.30
C SER A 133 5.42 -6.35 21.89
N ASN A 134 6.42 -5.90 21.15
CA ASN A 134 7.72 -5.66 21.78
C ASN A 134 7.67 -4.29 22.45
N GLU A 135 7.51 -4.33 23.78
CA GLU A 135 7.77 -3.19 24.64
C GLU A 135 9.19 -2.70 24.36
N ILE A 136 9.26 -1.54 23.69
CA ILE A 136 10.27 -0.48 23.76
C ILE A 136 9.90 0.62 22.75
N ASN A 137 9.02 0.37 21.78
CA ASN A 137 8.29 1.40 21.02
C ASN A 137 6.99 0.79 20.45
N GLU A 138 5.82 1.31 20.83
CA GLU A 138 4.42 0.93 20.49
C GLU A 138 4.14 0.47 19.03
N ILE A 139 4.78 -0.58 18.55
CA ILE A 139 4.57 -1.17 17.22
C ILE A 139 3.80 -2.47 17.42
N ILE A 140 2.60 -2.54 16.84
CA ILE A 140 1.74 -3.70 16.94
C ILE A 140 1.86 -4.50 15.65
N ARG A 141 2.21 -5.78 15.79
CA ARG A 141 2.18 -6.74 14.67
C ARG A 141 0.82 -7.39 14.61
N LEU A 142 0.19 -7.33 13.44
CA LEU A 142 -1.15 -7.87 13.22
C LEU A 142 -1.16 -8.86 12.07
N PRO A 143 -1.82 -10.02 12.25
CA PRO A 143 -2.22 -10.87 11.16
C PRO A 143 -3.20 -10.15 10.22
N PHE A 144 -3.07 -10.41 8.92
CA PHE A 144 -3.87 -9.77 7.89
C PHE A 144 -5.38 -9.97 8.10
N TYR A 145 -5.83 -11.18 8.41
CA TYR A 145 -7.25 -11.46 8.62
C TYR A 145 -7.82 -10.79 9.89
N ILE A 146 -7.00 -10.58 10.93
CA ILE A 146 -7.41 -9.84 12.12
C ILE A 146 -7.59 -8.37 11.75
N PHE A 147 -6.71 -7.81 10.92
CA PHE A 147 -6.88 -6.44 10.45
C PHE A 147 -8.24 -6.26 9.76
N LEU A 148 -8.60 -7.16 8.83
CA LEU A 148 -9.87 -7.10 8.10
C LEU A 148 -11.11 -7.14 8.99
N SER A 149 -11.05 -7.72 10.19
CA SER A 149 -12.23 -7.82 11.07
C SER A 149 -12.59 -6.53 11.81
N TYR A 150 -11.76 -5.48 11.73
CA TYR A 150 -11.96 -4.21 12.43
C TYR A 150 -12.34 -3.04 11.51
N PHE A 151 -12.50 -3.30 10.21
CA PHE A 151 -12.94 -2.36 9.18
C PHE A 151 -14.25 -2.84 8.57
#